data_AF-A0A4Y9F3A2-F1
#
_entry.id   AF-A0A4Y9F3A2-F1
#
_cell.length_a   1.000
_cell.length_b   1.000
_cell.length_c   1.000
_cell.angle_alpha   90.00
_cell.angle_beta   90.00
_cell.angle_gamma   90.00
#
_symmetry.space_group_name_H-M   'P 1'
#
loop_
_entity.id
_entity.type
_entity.pdbx_description
1 polymer ?
#
loop_
_entity_poly.entity_id
_entity_poly.type
_entity_poly.pdbx_seq_one_letter_code
_entity_poly.pdbx_strand_id
1 'polypeptide(L)'
;MPVRLDNDSYLQGLIAGLMLLALAWAITTQIREQDRRFFDLVALMFIAAHACAFACYVLATQEPGQFTGLTTRTDALYFTVVTMSTVGFGDIHPVGQQAKLLVIAMIIFDLIFIAALGHAMSETLRTAREHRSHQLRKNHEQ
;
A
#
# COMPACT_ATOMS: atom_id res chain seq x y z
N MET A 1 -31.64 2.66 23.87
CA MET A 1 -30.85 2.69 25.13
C MET A 1 -29.82 3.80 24.99
N PRO A 2 -29.76 4.80 25.88
CA PRO A 2 -28.76 5.86 25.77
C PRO A 2 -27.39 5.28 26.13
N VAL A 3 -26.44 5.39 25.20
CA VAL A 3 -25.04 4.96 25.41
C VAL A 3 -24.47 5.84 26.53
N ARG A 4 -24.29 5.26 27.71
CA ARG A 4 -23.62 5.91 28.83
C ARG A 4 -22.14 5.98 28.50
N LEU A 5 -21.70 7.13 28.01
CA LEU A 5 -20.31 7.41 27.68
C LEU A 5 -19.53 7.51 29.00
N ASP A 6 -18.91 6.40 29.39
CA ASP A 6 -17.98 6.36 30.52
C ASP A 6 -16.75 7.22 30.20
N ASN A 7 -16.13 7.83 31.22
CA ASN A 7 -14.99 8.73 31.04
C ASN A 7 -13.82 8.05 30.30
N ASP A 8 -13.74 6.72 30.42
CA ASP A 8 -12.78 5.85 29.72
C ASP A 8 -12.99 5.80 28.20
N SER A 9 -14.23 5.92 27.71
CA SER A 9 -14.52 5.95 26.27
C SER A 9 -14.08 7.26 25.61
N TYR A 10 -14.15 8.38 26.34
CA TYR A 10 -13.59 9.66 25.90
C TYR A 10 -12.06 9.65 25.90
N LEU A 11 -11.46 8.99 26.91
CA LEU A 11 -10.01 8.84 27.00
C LEU A 11 -9.47 7.98 25.84
N GLN A 12 -10.15 6.88 25.51
CA GLN A 12 -9.80 6.04 24.35
C GLN A 12 -9.91 6.80 23.02
N GLY A 13 -10.96 7.63 22.85
CA GLY A 13 -11.11 8.48 21.68
C GLY A 13 -9.99 9.53 21.54
N LEU A 14 -9.58 10.14 22.65
CA LEU A 14 -8.45 11.09 22.68
C LEU A 14 -7.12 10.41 22.35
N ILE A 15 -6.86 9.23 22.89
CA ILE A 15 -5.64 8.46 22.60
C ILE A 15 -5.60 8.05 21.13
N ALA A 16 -6.72 7.56 20.58
CA ALA A 16 -6.82 7.23 19.16
C ALA A 16 -6.61 8.45 18.26
N GLY A 17 -7.21 9.60 18.60
CA GLY A 17 -7.02 10.85 17.88
C GLY A 17 -5.58 11.35 17.92
N LEU A 18 -4.93 11.30 19.09
CA LEU A 18 -3.52 11.66 19.24
C LEU A 18 -2.59 10.70 18.49
N MET A 19 -2.88 9.40 18.47
CA MET A 19 -2.16 8.42 17.64
C MET A 19 -2.28 8.74 16.15
N LEU A 20 -3.49 9.05 15.66
CA LEU A 20 -3.72 9.40 14.27
C LEU A 20 -3.00 10.70 13.89
N LEU A 21 -3.01 11.70 14.77
CA LEU A 21 -2.29 12.96 14.57
C LEU A 21 -0.77 12.76 14.61
N ALA A 22 -0.27 11.93 15.52
CA ALA A 22 1.15 11.57 15.58
C ALA A 22 1.58 10.76 14.35
N LEU A 23 0.73 9.86 13.85
CA LEU A 23 0.98 9.11 12.62
C LEU A 23 0.98 10.05 11.41
N ALA A 24 -0.01 10.94 11.30
CA ALA A 24 -0.09 11.94 10.23
C ALA A 24 1.12 12.88 10.26
N TRP A 25 1.51 13.36 11.44
CA TRP A 25 2.70 14.18 11.63
C TRP A 25 3.97 13.41 11.25
N ALA A 26 4.14 12.18 11.73
CA ALA A 26 5.27 11.31 11.41
C ALA A 26 5.39 11.06 9.90
N ILE A 27 4.26 10.82 9.22
CA ILE A 27 4.17 10.70 7.76
C ILE A 27 4.60 12.02 7.09
N THR A 28 4.08 13.17 7.54
CA THR A 28 4.47 14.48 6.98
C THR A 28 5.94 14.84 7.21
N THR A 29 6.53 14.39 8.32
CA THR A 29 7.95 14.60 8.61
C THR A 29 8.83 13.64 7.81
N GLN A 30 8.39 12.39 7.58
CA GLN A 30 9.07 11.45 6.67
C GLN A 30 8.99 11.91 5.20
N ILE A 31 7.90 12.60 4.82
CA ILE A 31 7.73 13.22 3.49
C ILE A 31 8.78 14.30 3.21
N ARG A 32 9.40 14.90 4.24
CA ARG A 32 10.29 16.04 4.03
C ARG A 32 11.74 15.68 3.66
N GLU A 33 12.14 14.43 3.82
CA GLU A 33 13.53 13.99 3.55
C GLU A 33 13.66 12.74 2.67
N GLN A 34 12.56 12.09 2.25
CA GLN A 34 12.59 10.89 1.41
C GLN A 34 12.32 11.21 -0.07
N ASP A 35 13.01 10.53 -1.00
CA ASP A 35 12.96 10.78 -2.45
C ASP A 35 11.54 10.84 -3.01
N ARG A 36 11.22 11.90 -3.78
CA ARG A 36 9.92 12.15 -4.42
C ARG A 36 9.38 10.93 -5.20
N ARG A 37 10.30 10.15 -5.79
CA ARG A 37 10.01 8.89 -6.52
C ARG A 37 9.33 7.83 -5.66
N PHE A 38 9.74 7.69 -4.40
CA PHE A 38 9.15 6.71 -3.49
C PHE A 38 7.67 7.04 -3.22
N PHE A 39 7.36 8.31 -2.96
CA PHE A 39 5.99 8.77 -2.76
C PHE A 39 5.14 8.62 -4.02
N ASP A 40 5.69 8.97 -5.18
CA ASP A 40 4.99 8.79 -6.46
C ASP A 40 4.67 7.30 -6.72
N LEU A 41 5.60 6.38 -6.41
CA LEU A 41 5.36 4.93 -6.50
C LEU A 41 4.28 4.48 -5.51
N VAL A 42 4.36 4.86 -4.23
CA VAL A 42 3.35 4.48 -3.24
C VAL A 42 1.97 5.02 -3.62
N ALA A 43 1.87 6.27 -4.09
CA ALA A 43 0.63 6.84 -4.58
C ALA A 43 0.07 6.06 -5.79
N LEU A 44 0.95 5.69 -6.74
CA LEU A 44 0.60 4.84 -7.88
C LEU A 44 0.06 3.49 -7.41
N MET A 45 0.65 2.87 -6.39
CA MET A 45 0.17 1.62 -5.81
C MET A 45 -1.24 1.78 -5.22
N PHE A 46 -1.51 2.84 -4.46
CA PHE A 46 -2.85 3.11 -3.92
C PHE A 46 -3.89 3.32 -5.02
N ILE A 47 -3.53 4.06 -6.08
CA ILE A 47 -4.40 4.28 -7.24
C ILE A 47 -4.67 2.96 -7.97
N ALA A 48 -3.62 2.17 -8.22
CA ALA A 48 -3.73 0.86 -8.86
C ALA A 48 -4.60 -0.10 -8.04
N ALA A 49 -4.44 -0.12 -6.71
CA ALA A 49 -5.25 -0.93 -5.81
C ALA A 49 -6.73 -0.56 -5.90
N HIS A 50 -7.08 0.73 -5.89
CA HIS A 50 -8.47 1.17 -6.05
C HIS A 50 -9.02 0.83 -7.43
N ALA A 51 -8.23 1.04 -8.49
CA ALA A 51 -8.62 0.71 -9.85
C ALA A 51 -8.87 -0.80 -10.03
N CYS A 52 -8.01 -1.65 -9.48
CA CYS A 52 -8.16 -3.10 -9.54
C CYS A 52 -9.35 -3.58 -8.71
N ALA A 53 -9.54 -3.06 -7.49
CA ALA A 53 -10.69 -3.38 -6.66
C ALA A 53 -12.01 -3.01 -7.37
N PHE A 54 -12.05 -1.84 -8.00
CA PHE A 54 -13.20 -1.42 -8.80
C PHE A 54 -13.42 -2.35 -10.01
N ALA A 55 -12.37 -2.71 -10.75
CA ALA A 55 -12.46 -3.63 -11.88
C ALA A 55 -12.95 -5.03 -11.47
N CYS A 56 -12.45 -5.59 -10.37
CA CYS A 56 -12.90 -6.86 -9.81
C CYS A 56 -14.38 -6.81 -9.43
N TYR A 57 -14.82 -5.73 -8.77
CA TYR A 57 -16.23 -5.54 -8.40
C TYR A 57 -17.13 -5.44 -9.63
N VAL A 58 -16.76 -4.61 -10.63
CA VAL A 58 -17.52 -4.50 -11.88
C VAL A 58 -17.63 -5.86 -12.57
N LEU A 59 -16.52 -6.58 -12.72
CA LEU A 59 -16.53 -7.88 -13.36
C LEU A 59 -17.39 -8.91 -12.61
N ALA A 60 -17.31 -8.94 -11.28
CA ALA A 60 -18.13 -9.84 -10.46
C ALA A 60 -19.63 -9.52 -10.56
N THR A 61 -20.01 -8.26 -10.76
CA THR A 61 -21.42 -7.84 -10.89
C THR A 61 -21.99 -8.02 -12.30
N GLN A 62 -21.17 -7.85 -13.34
CA GLN A 62 -21.61 -7.97 -14.74
C GLN A 62 -21.62 -9.42 -15.22
N GLU A 63 -20.67 -10.23 -14.76
CA GLU A 63 -20.49 -11.62 -15.18
C GLU A 63 -20.51 -12.53 -13.93
N PRO A 64 -21.72 -12.97 -13.49
CA PRO A 64 -21.85 -13.87 -12.36
C PRO A 64 -21.02 -15.16 -12.57
N GLY A 65 -20.30 -15.60 -11.54
CA GLY A 65 -19.45 -16.78 -11.61
C GLY A 65 -18.02 -16.51 -12.09
N GLN A 66 -17.58 -15.25 -12.21
CA GLN A 66 -16.16 -14.93 -12.41
C GLN A 66 -15.34 -15.05 -11.12
N PHE A 67 -15.93 -14.77 -9.96
CA PHE A 67 -15.31 -14.85 -8.64
C PHE A 67 -16.13 -15.70 -7.67
N THR A 68 -15.44 -16.38 -6.75
CA THR A 68 -16.05 -16.97 -5.55
C THR A 68 -15.75 -16.07 -4.36
N GLY A 69 -16.75 -15.80 -3.51
CA GLY A 69 -16.60 -15.01 -2.28
C GLY A 69 -16.60 -13.47 -2.45
N LEU A 70 -16.74 -12.96 -3.68
CA LEU A 70 -16.76 -11.52 -3.97
C LEU A 70 -18.18 -11.04 -4.27
N THR A 71 -18.80 -10.32 -3.33
CA THR A 71 -20.18 -9.81 -3.46
C THR A 71 -20.30 -8.31 -3.25
N THR A 72 -19.48 -7.75 -2.36
CA THR A 72 -19.50 -6.33 -2.00
C THR A 72 -18.29 -5.58 -2.55
N ARG A 73 -18.36 -4.25 -2.56
CA ARG A 73 -17.20 -3.39 -2.88
C ARG A 73 -16.07 -3.58 -1.87
N THR A 74 -16.41 -3.83 -0.61
CA THR A 74 -15.46 -4.09 0.46
C THR A 74 -14.76 -5.42 0.26
N ASP A 75 -15.48 -6.45 -0.21
CA ASP A 75 -14.90 -7.77 -0.55
C ASP A 75 -13.85 -7.62 -1.67
N ALA A 76 -14.16 -6.81 -2.69
CA ALA A 76 -13.23 -6.53 -3.78
C ALA A 76 -11.96 -5.79 -3.31
N LEU A 77 -12.13 -4.77 -2.46
CA LEU A 77 -10.99 -4.06 -1.86
C LEU A 77 -10.15 -5.00 -0.98
N TYR A 78 -10.79 -5.81 -0.15
CA TYR A 78 -10.15 -6.82 0.68
C TYR A 78 -9.36 -7.82 -0.17
N PHE A 79 -9.96 -8.39 -1.21
CA PHE A 79 -9.30 -9.30 -2.13
C PHE A 79 -8.06 -8.66 -2.78
N THR A 80 -8.19 -7.42 -3.26
CA THR A 80 -7.07 -6.69 -3.85
C THR A 80 -5.95 -6.46 -2.85
N VAL A 81 -6.26 -6.01 -1.63
CA VAL A 81 -5.24 -5.80 -0.57
C VAL A 81 -4.56 -7.11 -0.19
N VAL A 82 -5.31 -8.19 0.00
CA VAL A 82 -4.77 -9.52 0.35
C VAL A 82 -3.90 -10.09 -0.77
N THR A 83 -4.24 -9.81 -2.03
CA THR A 83 -3.48 -10.25 -3.20
C THR A 83 -2.19 -9.44 -3.37
N MET A 84 -2.28 -8.11 -3.33
CA MET A 84 -1.12 -7.21 -3.49
C MET A 84 -0.14 -7.29 -2.31
N SER A 85 -0.64 -7.59 -1.11
CA SER A 85 0.19 -7.91 0.05
C SER A 85 0.78 -9.31 0.02
N THR A 86 0.47 -10.11 -1.02
CA THR A 86 0.92 -11.50 -1.20
C THR A 86 0.48 -12.46 -0.08
N VAL A 87 -0.52 -12.08 0.72
CA VAL A 87 -1.05 -12.91 1.81
C VAL A 87 -1.87 -14.07 1.26
N GLY A 88 -2.79 -13.77 0.33
CA GLY A 88 -3.51 -14.79 -0.43
C GLY A 88 -4.31 -15.80 0.39
N PHE A 89 -5.21 -15.36 1.28
CA PHE A 89 -6.04 -16.26 2.10
C PHE A 89 -6.87 -17.27 1.31
N GLY A 90 -7.27 -16.91 0.07
CA GLY A 90 -7.98 -17.80 -0.85
C GLY A 90 -9.49 -17.93 -0.61
N ASP A 91 -10.01 -17.26 0.42
CA ASP A 91 -11.44 -17.09 0.69
C ASP A 91 -12.17 -16.37 -0.45
N ILE A 92 -11.48 -15.43 -1.10
CA ILE A 92 -11.91 -14.82 -2.37
C ILE A 92 -10.89 -15.15 -3.46
N HIS A 93 -11.36 -15.70 -4.58
CA HIS A 93 -10.48 -16.08 -5.69
C HIS A 93 -11.18 -16.08 -7.06
N PRO A 94 -10.43 -15.80 -8.15
CA PRO A 94 -10.96 -15.84 -9.52
C PRO A 94 -11.19 -17.29 -9.98
N VAL A 95 -12.35 -17.56 -10.54
CA VAL A 95 -12.70 -18.87 -11.12
C VAL A 95 -12.92 -18.79 -12.63
N GLY A 96 -13.46 -17.67 -13.11
CA GLY A 96 -13.72 -17.43 -14.53
C GLY A 96 -12.51 -16.89 -15.29
N GLN A 97 -12.53 -17.04 -16.62
CA GLN A 97 -11.40 -16.71 -17.49
C GLN A 97 -11.05 -15.22 -17.47
N GLN A 98 -12.06 -14.34 -17.43
CA GLN A 98 -11.84 -12.89 -17.43
C GLN A 98 -11.25 -12.44 -16.09
N ALA A 99 -11.75 -12.99 -14.99
CA ALA A 99 -11.22 -12.71 -13.65
C ALA A 99 -9.78 -13.20 -13.50
N LYS A 100 -9.45 -14.38 -14.03
CA LYS A 100 -8.06 -14.88 -14.05
C LYS A 100 -7.15 -13.95 -14.83
N LEU A 101 -7.57 -13.46 -16.00
CA LEU A 101 -6.77 -12.54 -16.79
C LEU A 101 -6.52 -11.21 -16.05
N LEU A 102 -7.56 -10.67 -15.41
CA LEU A 102 -7.46 -9.46 -14.58
C LEU A 102 -6.45 -9.66 -13.43
N VAL A 103 -6.56 -10.78 -12.70
CA VAL A 103 -5.67 -11.08 -11.57
C VAL A 103 -4.23 -11.35 -12.03
N ILE A 104 -4.02 -11.97 -13.20
CA ILE A 104 -2.67 -12.10 -13.78
C ILE A 104 -2.06 -10.72 -14.04
N ALA A 105 -2.82 -9.78 -14.59
CA ALA A 105 -2.35 -8.42 -14.80
C ALA A 105 -1.99 -7.71 -13.48
N MET A 106 -2.80 -7.92 -12.42
CA MET A 106 -2.50 -7.42 -11.07
C MET A 106 -1.16 -7.96 -10.55
N ILE A 107 -0.94 -9.27 -10.66
CA ILE A 107 0.31 -9.91 -10.19
C ILE A 107 1.52 -9.37 -10.96
N ILE A 108 1.41 -9.21 -12.29
CA ILE A 108 2.49 -8.63 -13.10
C ILE A 108 2.79 -7.20 -12.66
N PHE A 109 1.77 -6.40 -12.42
CA PHE A 109 1.92 -5.04 -11.89
C PHE A 109 2.65 -5.04 -10.55
N ASP A 110 2.27 -5.90 -9.61
CA ASP A 110 2.90 -5.99 -8.29
C ASP A 110 4.38 -6.38 -8.39
N LEU A 111 4.74 -7.32 -9.28
CA LEU A 111 6.14 -7.70 -9.51
C LEU A 111 6.96 -6.52 -10.04
N ILE A 112 6.43 -5.75 -11.00
CA ILE A 112 7.08 -4.55 -11.54
C ILE A 112 7.21 -3.49 -10.44
N PHE A 113 6.16 -3.32 -9.65
CA PHE A 113 6.11 -2.35 -8.55
C PHE A 113 7.18 -2.65 -7.48
N ILE A 114 7.28 -3.91 -7.04
CA ILE A 114 8.30 -4.33 -6.06
C ILE A 114 9.71 -4.07 -6.59
N ALA A 115 9.97 -4.34 -7.87
CA ALA A 115 11.26 -4.05 -8.49
C ALA A 115 11.56 -2.54 -8.49
N ALA A 116 10.60 -1.72 -8.91
CA ALA A 116 10.73 -0.25 -8.93
C ALA A 116 10.96 0.32 -7.52
N LEU A 117 10.26 -0.21 -6.51
CA LEU A 117 10.42 0.17 -5.12
C LEU A 117 11.82 -0.17 -4.60
N GLY A 118 12.33 -1.37 -4.91
CA GLY A 118 13.70 -1.78 -4.58
C GLY A 118 14.77 -0.91 -5.23
N HIS A 119 14.55 -0.49 -6.47
CA HIS A 119 15.43 0.46 -7.15
C HIS A 119 15.43 1.84 -6.48
N ALA A 120 14.25 2.38 -6.16
CA ALA A 120 14.13 3.68 -5.48
C ALA A 120 14.85 3.67 -4.12
N MET A 121 14.71 2.60 -3.33
CA MET A 121 15.42 2.47 -2.05
C MET A 121 16.93 2.33 -2.20
N SER A 122 17.39 1.66 -3.26
CA SER A 122 18.82 1.44 -3.51
C SER A 122 19.55 2.73 -3.92
N GLU A 123 18.87 3.65 -4.62
CA GLU A 123 19.42 4.97 -4.98
C GLU A 123 19.77 5.78 -3.73
N THR A 124 18.84 5.87 -2.77
CA THR A 124 19.07 6.60 -1.51
C THR A 124 20.29 6.06 -0.74
N LEU A 125 20.48 4.73 -0.71
CA LEU A 125 21.64 4.10 -0.07
C LEU A 125 22.96 4.38 -0.81
N ARG A 126 22.95 4.44 -2.15
CA ARG A 126 24.13 4.76 -2.96
C ARG A 126 24.57 6.20 -2.71
N THR A 127 23.65 7.15 -2.76
CA THR A 127 23.95 8.57 -2.55
C THR A 127 24.51 8.84 -1.14
N ALA A 128 24.03 8.13 -0.11
CA ALA A 128 24.56 8.23 1.24
C ALA A 128 26.00 7.68 1.37
N ARG A 129 26.33 6.60 0.64
CA ARG A 129 27.69 6.01 0.63
C ARG A 129 28.70 6.89 -0.10
N GLU A 130 28.30 7.54 -1.19
CA GLU A 130 29.16 8.43 -1.99
C GLU A 130 29.56 9.70 -1.22
N HIS A 131 28.65 10.28 -0.42
CA HIS A 131 28.99 11.43 0.43
C HIS A 131 30.01 11.06 1.52
N ARG A 132 29.90 9.86 2.09
CA ARG A 132 30.83 9.37 3.12
C ARG A 132 32.24 9.12 2.57
N SER A 133 32.36 8.60 1.34
CA SER A 133 33.67 8.35 0.73
C SER A 133 34.39 9.65 0.33
N HIS A 134 33.65 10.67 -0.12
CA HIS A 134 34.22 11.99 -0.41
C HIS A 134 34.73 12.73 0.84
N GLN A 135 34.07 12.57 1.99
CA GLN A 135 34.54 13.15 3.25
C GLN A 135 35.82 12.48 3.75
N LEU A 136 35.93 11.15 3.63
CA LEU A 136 37.13 10.42 4.05
C LEU A 136 38.36 10.77 3.21
N ARG A 137 38.19 11.00 1.89
CA ARG A 137 39.29 11.46 1.02
C ARG A 137 39.79 12.85 1.41
N LYS A 138 38.90 13.79 1.72
CA LYS A 138 39.29 15.14 2.14
C LYS A 138 40.04 15.17 3.47
N ASN A 139 39.67 14.32 4.42
CA ASN A 139 40.35 14.23 5.72
C ASN A 139 41.77 13.63 5.64
N HIS A 140 42.10 12.88 4.59
CA HIS A 140 43.45 12.34 4.39
C HIS A 140 44.38 13.31 3.65
N GLU A 141 43.87 14.38 3.05
CA GLU A 141 44.64 15.37 2.30
C GLU A 141 45.02 16.62 3.13
N GLN A 142 44.58 16.72 4.39
CA GLN A 142 44.95 17.77 5.35
C GLN A 142 45.90 17.23 6.43
#